data_AF-A0A960GUD2-F1
#
_entry.id   AF-A0A960GUD2-F1
#
_cell.length_a   1.000
_cell.length_b   1.000
_cell.length_c   1.000
_cell.angle_alpha   90.00
_cell.angle_beta   90.00
_cell.angle_gamma   90.00
#
_symmetry.space_group_name_H-M   'P 1'
#
loop_
_entity.id
_entity.type
_entity.pdbx_description
1 polymer ?
#
loop_
_entity_poly.entity_id
_entity_poly.type
_entity_poly.pdbx_seq_one_letter_code
_entity_poly.pdbx_strand_id
1 'polypeptide(L)'
;MAVVLEIGPAEVRRFGGKAGDPEEVFAALNGIDDPVVLVDESPTETTEVWRALLASLMPSGPAESVRIVYPSWWTRQRVDLVVGATGVPARDVIAVPRRDLIVAGRRSAVVIEIAADLVAVSNGAELEARVRADVMEIVRIAAAWAPPETSTVLLDAPRSIPGSAETAAAITDALWADRIAVRRVDVAVLAMSAAVGVDRPKRRRRGIALAVSVTLLTAVAATVATRISGSEQRTSSLVEGSVAVDVPVGWVVEKVTRGAGSRRIQVSSTAYAGAALHITQTYAPGTTLAQAADVLGRAASAQPAGVFVDFRPHDEVAGRLAVTYREIRPGKVVRWSVVLVGATRVGIGCQSAAGRENSISEVCIEAIRSVRELAGTSEPPSPSN
;
A
#
# COMPACT_ATOMS: atom_id res chain seq x y z
N MET A 1 -33.35 -10.02 -4.65
CA MET A 1 -32.13 -10.76 -5.05
C MET A 1 -30.94 -10.27 -4.26
N ALA A 2 -30.07 -11.17 -3.80
CA ALA A 2 -28.80 -10.82 -3.15
C ALA A 2 -27.72 -10.50 -4.20
N VAL A 3 -27.02 -9.39 -4.02
CA VAL A 3 -25.90 -8.97 -4.88
C VAL A 3 -24.59 -9.25 -4.15
N VAL A 4 -23.59 -9.78 -4.84
CA VAL A 4 -22.23 -9.96 -4.29
C VAL A 4 -21.24 -9.17 -5.12
N LEU A 5 -20.54 -8.24 -4.47
CA LEU A 5 -19.52 -7.38 -5.04
C LEU A 5 -18.16 -7.83 -4.53
N GLU A 6 -17.22 -8.06 -5.43
CA GLU A 6 -15.80 -8.19 -5.14
C GLU A 6 -15.17 -6.81 -5.23
N ILE A 7 -14.43 -6.41 -4.20
CA ILE A 7 -13.75 -5.12 -4.16
C ILE A 7 -12.30 -5.35 -3.79
N GLY A 8 -11.41 -5.29 -4.77
CA GLY A 8 -9.98 -5.50 -4.62
C GLY A 8 -9.54 -6.98 -4.59
N PRO A 9 -8.22 -7.23 -4.62
CA PRO A 9 -7.16 -6.22 -4.54
C PRO A 9 -6.86 -5.46 -5.83
N ALA A 10 -7.29 -5.94 -7.01
CA ALA A 10 -7.09 -5.23 -8.29
C ALA A 10 -8.36 -5.01 -9.12
N GLU A 11 -9.45 -5.71 -8.81
CA GLU A 11 -10.70 -5.60 -9.55
C GLU A 11 -11.82 -5.12 -8.64
N VAL A 12 -12.77 -4.36 -9.18
CA VAL A 12 -14.08 -4.18 -8.56
C VAL A 12 -15.12 -4.73 -9.52
N ARG A 13 -15.89 -5.74 -9.10
CA ARG A 13 -16.86 -6.39 -9.98
C ARG A 13 -18.03 -7.01 -9.23
N ARG A 14 -19.11 -7.22 -9.95
CA ARG A 14 -20.23 -8.05 -9.47
C ARG A 14 -20.01 -9.50 -9.90
N PHE A 15 -20.12 -10.45 -8.98
CA PHE A 15 -20.06 -11.87 -9.33
C PHE A 15 -21.19 -12.27 -10.28
N GLY A 16 -20.85 -13.03 -11.33
CA GLY A 16 -21.78 -13.40 -12.39
C GLY A 16 -22.30 -12.22 -13.22
N GLY A 17 -21.62 -11.07 -13.18
CA GLY A 17 -22.06 -9.84 -13.83
C GLY A 17 -20.93 -8.99 -14.38
N LYS A 18 -21.18 -7.68 -14.41
CA LYS A 18 -20.29 -6.66 -14.99
C LYS A 18 -19.06 -6.43 -14.08
N ALA A 19 -17.92 -6.15 -14.70
CA ALA A 19 -16.75 -5.58 -14.05
C ALA A 19 -16.74 -4.05 -14.16
N GLY A 20 -16.16 -3.39 -13.17
CA GLY A 20 -16.01 -1.93 -13.18
C GLY A 20 -15.14 -1.47 -14.35
N ASP A 21 -15.27 -0.20 -14.70
CA ASP A 21 -14.38 0.40 -15.67
C ASP A 21 -12.92 0.35 -15.15
N PRO A 22 -11.93 -0.13 -15.95
CA PRO A 22 -10.56 -0.28 -15.46
C PRO A 22 -9.92 1.00 -14.93
N GLU A 23 -10.21 2.16 -15.52
CA GLU A 23 -9.63 3.43 -15.09
C GLU A 23 -10.26 3.90 -13.78
N GLU A 24 -11.59 3.85 -13.67
CA GLU A 24 -12.30 4.15 -12.42
C GLU A 24 -11.88 3.19 -11.29
N VAL A 25 -11.73 1.90 -11.58
CA VAL A 25 -11.25 0.88 -10.64
C VAL A 25 -9.84 1.20 -10.16
N PHE A 26 -8.94 1.55 -11.09
CA PHE A 26 -7.57 1.92 -10.75
C PHE A 26 -7.54 3.16 -9.85
N ALA A 27 -8.26 4.22 -10.20
CA ALA A 27 -8.34 5.44 -9.40
C ALA A 27 -8.93 5.17 -8.00
N ALA A 28 -10.05 4.43 -7.94
CA ALA A 28 -10.74 4.12 -6.69
C ALA A 28 -9.88 3.27 -5.73
N LEU A 29 -9.18 2.25 -6.23
CA LEU A 29 -8.35 1.36 -5.41
C LEU A 29 -7.05 2.03 -4.96
N ASN A 30 -6.36 2.75 -5.84
CA ASN A 30 -5.08 3.39 -5.49
C ASN A 30 -5.25 4.57 -4.54
N GLY A 31 -6.32 5.35 -4.72
CA GLY A 31 -6.59 6.51 -3.89
C GLY A 31 -7.63 6.30 -2.81
N ILE A 32 -7.92 5.05 -2.44
CA ILE A 32 -8.93 4.71 -1.41
C ILE A 32 -8.67 5.39 -0.04
N ASP A 33 -7.41 5.73 0.25
CA ASP A 33 -7.03 6.45 1.47
C ASP A 33 -6.95 7.97 1.30
N ASP A 34 -7.03 8.46 0.06
CA ASP A 34 -6.94 9.86 -0.28
C ASP A 34 -8.36 10.46 -0.36
N PRO A 35 -8.56 11.73 0.02
CA PRO A 35 -9.88 12.36 -0.07
C PRO A 35 -10.30 12.61 -1.52
N VAL A 36 -9.34 12.86 -2.41
CA VAL A 36 -9.53 13.20 -3.82
C VAL A 36 -8.58 12.36 -4.67
N VAL A 37 -9.06 11.88 -5.81
CA VAL A 37 -8.31 11.14 -6.83
C VAL A 37 -8.46 11.79 -8.20
N LEU A 38 -7.58 11.43 -9.13
CA LEU A 38 -7.73 11.82 -10.53
C LEU A 38 -8.44 10.70 -11.29
N VAL A 39 -9.52 11.07 -11.99
CA VAL A 39 -10.21 10.24 -12.97
C VAL A 39 -10.25 11.06 -14.26
N ASP A 40 -9.74 10.55 -15.37
CA ASP A 40 -9.60 11.32 -16.62
C ASP A 40 -8.92 12.69 -16.40
N GLU A 41 -7.82 12.69 -15.63
CA GLU A 41 -7.06 13.90 -15.24
C GLU A 41 -7.84 14.94 -14.40
N SER A 42 -9.07 14.62 -14.01
CA SER A 42 -9.95 15.52 -13.25
C SER A 42 -9.98 15.16 -11.76
N PRO A 43 -9.72 16.12 -10.85
CA PRO A 43 -9.84 15.90 -9.42
C PRO A 43 -11.28 15.58 -9.02
N THR A 44 -11.51 14.37 -8.53
CA THR A 44 -12.81 13.85 -8.10
C THR A 44 -12.73 13.35 -6.67
N GLU A 45 -13.72 13.68 -5.84
CA GLU A 45 -13.81 13.15 -4.48
C GLU A 45 -13.84 11.63 -4.50
N THR A 46 -12.97 10.98 -3.73
CA THR A 46 -12.87 9.51 -3.68
C THR A 46 -14.20 8.86 -3.35
N THR A 47 -14.99 9.49 -2.48
CA THR A 47 -16.34 9.02 -2.14
C THR A 47 -17.30 9.03 -3.32
N GLU A 48 -17.16 9.98 -4.24
CA GLU A 48 -17.97 10.10 -5.44
C GLU A 48 -17.59 9.04 -6.47
N VAL A 49 -16.29 8.82 -6.68
CA VAL A 49 -15.78 7.73 -7.53
C VAL A 49 -16.31 6.38 -7.06
N TRP A 50 -16.22 6.08 -5.76
CA TRP A 50 -16.76 4.84 -5.21
C TRP A 50 -18.28 4.72 -5.39
N ARG A 51 -19.05 5.81 -5.23
CA ARG A 51 -20.51 5.78 -5.45
C ARG A 51 -20.85 5.50 -6.90
N ALA A 52 -20.21 6.19 -7.84
CA ALA A 52 -20.44 6.02 -9.28
C ALA A 52 -20.08 4.58 -9.71
N LEU A 53 -18.90 4.12 -9.31
CA LEU A 53 -18.40 2.78 -9.62
C LEU A 53 -19.35 1.69 -9.10
N LEU A 54 -19.74 1.75 -7.82
CA LEU A 54 -20.63 0.74 -7.25
C LEU A 54 -22.04 0.82 -7.84
N ALA A 55 -22.58 2.01 -8.10
CA ALA A 55 -23.87 2.17 -8.76
C ALA A 55 -23.89 1.53 -10.16
N SER A 56 -22.78 1.63 -10.91
CA SER A 56 -22.65 1.01 -12.24
C SER A 56 -22.68 -0.52 -12.23
N LEU A 57 -22.37 -1.12 -11.07
CA LEU A 57 -22.32 -2.58 -10.86
C LEU A 57 -23.64 -3.14 -10.33
N MET A 58 -24.52 -2.29 -9.81
CA MET A 58 -25.81 -2.70 -9.27
C MET A 58 -26.79 -3.09 -10.38
N PRO A 59 -27.68 -4.07 -10.15
CA PRO A 59 -28.76 -4.38 -11.09
C PRO A 59 -29.75 -3.21 -11.19
N SER A 60 -30.45 -3.09 -12.32
CA SER A 60 -31.48 -2.05 -12.56
C SER A 60 -32.75 -2.20 -11.68
N GLY A 61 -32.84 -3.25 -10.85
CA GLY A 61 -33.96 -3.53 -9.96
C GLY A 61 -33.54 -3.60 -8.48
N PRO A 62 -34.48 -3.69 -7.54
CA PRO A 62 -34.17 -3.63 -6.11
C PRO A 62 -33.31 -4.83 -5.66
N ALA A 63 -32.16 -4.51 -5.05
CA ALA A 63 -31.35 -5.49 -4.34
C ALA A 63 -31.90 -5.65 -2.91
N GLU A 64 -32.14 -6.89 -2.48
CA GLU A 64 -32.64 -7.17 -1.12
C GLU A 64 -31.50 -7.15 -0.09
N SER A 65 -30.29 -7.44 -0.53
CA SER A 65 -29.07 -7.34 0.27
C SER A 65 -27.84 -7.24 -0.64
N VAL A 66 -26.79 -6.60 -0.14
CA VAL A 66 -25.49 -6.49 -0.81
C VAL A 66 -24.43 -7.12 0.08
N ARG A 67 -23.68 -8.07 -0.47
CA ARG A 67 -22.48 -8.61 0.18
C ARG A 67 -21.25 -8.01 -0.48
N ILE A 68 -20.39 -7.40 0.31
CA ILE A 68 -19.10 -6.86 -0.14
C ILE A 68 -18.01 -7.82 0.30
N VAL A 69 -17.24 -8.32 -0.65
CA VAL A 69 -16.05 -9.13 -0.42
C VAL A 69 -14.83 -8.24 -0.60
N TYR A 70 -14.01 -8.12 0.44
CA TYR A 70 -12.86 -7.19 0.44
C TYR A 70 -11.58 -7.86 0.97
N PRO A 71 -10.39 -7.39 0.56
CA PRO A 71 -9.10 -7.89 1.04
C PRO A 71 -8.99 -7.92 2.56
N SER A 72 -8.52 -9.02 3.13
CA SER A 72 -8.57 -9.18 4.60
C SER A 72 -7.69 -8.19 5.37
N TRP A 73 -6.70 -7.57 4.71
CA TRP A 73 -5.81 -6.57 5.31
C TRP A 73 -6.37 -5.15 5.26
N TRP A 74 -7.53 -4.91 4.66
CA TRP A 74 -8.12 -3.58 4.63
C TRP A 74 -8.49 -3.08 6.02
N THR A 75 -8.21 -1.79 6.26
CA THR A 75 -8.62 -1.12 7.49
C THR A 75 -10.14 -0.95 7.52
N ARG A 76 -10.68 -0.81 8.72
CA ARG A 76 -12.12 -0.52 8.90
C ARG A 76 -12.57 0.72 8.13
N GLN A 77 -11.72 1.74 8.03
CA GLN A 77 -12.04 2.97 7.29
C GLN A 77 -12.30 2.71 5.81
N ARG A 78 -11.46 1.89 5.15
CA ARG A 78 -11.66 1.51 3.74
C ARG A 78 -12.96 0.73 3.56
N VAL A 79 -13.26 -0.17 4.49
CA VAL A 79 -14.50 -0.97 4.47
C VAL A 79 -15.73 -0.07 4.67
N ASP A 80 -15.70 0.85 5.64
CA ASP A 80 -16.80 1.76 5.91
C ASP A 80 -17.06 2.70 4.72
N LEU A 81 -16.01 3.15 4.02
CA LEU A 81 -16.10 3.94 2.79
C LEU A 81 -16.88 3.18 1.70
N VAL A 82 -16.48 1.95 1.37
CA VAL A 82 -17.14 1.18 0.29
C VAL A 82 -18.55 0.73 0.68
N VAL A 83 -18.79 0.42 1.96
CA VAL A 83 -20.14 0.12 2.46
C VAL A 83 -21.03 1.34 2.30
N GLY A 84 -20.56 2.53 2.70
CA GLY A 84 -21.31 3.78 2.57
C GLY A 84 -21.56 4.18 1.11
N ALA A 85 -20.65 3.84 0.20
CA ALA A 85 -20.78 4.13 -1.21
C ALA A 85 -21.82 3.27 -1.96
N THR A 86 -22.31 2.17 -1.37
CA THR A 86 -23.32 1.32 -2.02
C THR A 86 -24.67 2.01 -2.26
N GLY A 87 -24.99 3.05 -1.49
CA GLY A 87 -26.33 3.69 -1.50
C GLY A 87 -27.45 2.82 -0.90
N VAL A 88 -27.13 1.63 -0.39
CA VAL A 88 -28.08 0.70 0.26
C VAL A 88 -28.08 0.95 1.77
N PRO A 89 -29.22 0.78 2.48
CA PRO A 89 -29.22 0.89 3.94
C PRO A 89 -28.19 -0.05 4.56
N ALA A 90 -27.35 0.46 5.48
CA ALA A 90 -26.22 -0.29 6.04
C ALA A 90 -26.61 -1.65 6.67
N ARG A 91 -27.84 -1.78 7.18
CA ARG A 91 -28.38 -3.04 7.73
C ARG A 91 -28.54 -4.15 6.69
N ASP A 92 -28.61 -3.77 5.42
CA ASP A 92 -28.82 -4.64 4.27
C ASP A 92 -27.49 -4.88 3.52
N VAL A 93 -26.38 -4.34 4.04
CA VAL A 93 -25.01 -4.56 3.54
C VAL A 93 -24.24 -5.49 4.49
N ILE A 94 -23.65 -6.55 3.95
CA ILE A 94 -22.81 -7.51 4.69
C ILE A 94 -21.39 -7.43 4.12
N ALA A 95 -20.47 -6.79 4.85
CA ALA A 95 -19.06 -6.79 4.51
C ALA A 95 -18.39 -8.06 5.04
N VAL A 96 -17.70 -8.80 4.17
CA VAL A 96 -17.04 -10.07 4.48
C VAL A 96 -15.58 -10.00 4.00
N PRO A 97 -14.58 -10.19 4.88
CA PRO A 97 -13.20 -10.25 4.44
C PRO A 97 -12.98 -11.52 3.62
N ARG A 98 -12.08 -11.43 2.64
CA ARG A 98 -11.81 -12.48 1.67
C ARG A 98 -11.43 -13.82 2.32
N ARG A 99 -10.65 -13.79 3.41
CA ARG A 99 -10.29 -14.98 4.20
C ARG A 99 -11.49 -15.75 4.73
N ASP A 100 -12.57 -15.07 5.12
CA ASP A 100 -13.73 -15.73 5.73
C ASP A 100 -14.50 -16.55 4.66
N LEU A 101 -14.52 -16.07 3.42
CA LEU A 101 -15.04 -16.83 2.29
C LEU A 101 -14.14 -18.01 1.94
N ILE A 102 -12.82 -17.82 1.98
CA ILE A 102 -11.84 -18.87 1.67
C ILE A 102 -11.93 -20.02 2.67
N VAL A 103 -12.01 -19.69 3.96
CA VAL A 103 -12.08 -20.69 5.03
C VAL A 103 -13.40 -21.46 4.96
N ALA A 104 -14.53 -20.81 4.67
CA ALA A 104 -15.85 -21.43 4.50
C ALA A 104 -16.24 -22.42 5.64
N GLY A 105 -15.87 -22.12 6.88
CA GLY A 105 -16.16 -22.96 8.06
C GLY A 105 -15.13 -24.06 8.36
N ARG A 106 -14.02 -24.14 7.62
CA ARG A 106 -12.87 -25.01 7.98
C ARG A 106 -12.22 -24.53 9.27
N ARG A 107 -11.86 -25.45 10.16
CA ARG A 107 -11.06 -25.12 11.36
C ARG A 107 -9.58 -25.15 11.01
N SER A 108 -8.81 -24.24 11.60
CA SER A 108 -7.34 -24.25 11.58
C SER A 108 -6.70 -24.16 10.18
N ALA A 109 -7.22 -23.28 9.31
CA ALA A 109 -6.61 -22.98 8.02
C ALA A 109 -5.74 -21.73 8.09
N VAL A 110 -4.56 -21.79 7.47
CA VAL A 110 -3.76 -20.60 7.17
C VAL A 110 -4.15 -20.12 5.78
N VAL A 111 -4.55 -18.86 5.65
CA VAL A 111 -4.92 -18.26 4.37
C VAL A 111 -3.81 -17.31 3.93
N ILE A 112 -3.37 -17.46 2.69
CA ILE A 112 -2.44 -16.56 2.01
C ILE A 112 -3.21 -15.88 0.87
N GLU A 113 -3.31 -14.54 0.90
CA GLU A 113 -3.91 -13.71 -0.15
C GLU A 113 -2.82 -12.92 -0.87
N ILE A 114 -2.66 -13.14 -2.18
CA ILE A 114 -1.69 -12.40 -3.01
C ILE A 114 -2.33 -11.12 -3.58
N ALA A 115 -1.66 -9.99 -3.38
CA ALA A 115 -1.98 -8.69 -3.97
C ALA A 115 -0.87 -8.20 -4.91
N ALA A 116 -0.98 -6.97 -5.42
CA ALA A 116 0.02 -6.37 -6.30
C ALA A 116 1.38 -6.21 -5.59
N ASP A 117 1.39 -5.60 -4.41
CA ASP A 117 2.63 -5.24 -3.72
C ASP A 117 2.89 -6.04 -2.45
N LEU A 118 1.88 -6.77 -1.97
CA LEU A 118 1.94 -7.49 -0.70
C LEU A 118 1.29 -8.86 -0.79
N VAL A 119 1.58 -9.68 0.21
CA VAL A 119 0.90 -10.93 0.51
C VAL A 119 0.43 -10.87 1.95
N ALA A 120 -0.85 -11.13 2.17
CA ALA A 120 -1.44 -11.23 3.50
C ALA A 120 -1.52 -12.69 3.93
N VAL A 121 -0.99 -13.01 5.10
CA VAL A 121 -1.09 -14.32 5.74
C VAL A 121 -2.00 -14.19 6.95
N SER A 122 -2.93 -15.13 7.16
CA SER A 122 -3.79 -15.13 8.34
C SER A 122 -4.10 -16.54 8.83
N ASN A 123 -4.31 -16.70 10.15
CA ASN A 123 -4.64 -17.97 10.79
C ASN A 123 -6.03 -17.95 11.49
N GLY A 124 -6.84 -16.93 11.17
CA GLY A 124 -8.16 -16.69 11.77
C GLY A 124 -8.16 -15.82 13.03
N ALA A 125 -7.05 -15.79 13.78
CA ALA A 125 -6.88 -14.89 14.92
C ALA A 125 -5.98 -13.69 14.57
N GLU A 126 -4.90 -13.97 13.82
CA GLU A 126 -3.87 -13.01 13.45
C GLU A 126 -3.86 -12.78 11.93
N LEU A 127 -3.36 -11.61 11.54
CA LEU A 127 -3.13 -11.25 10.14
C LEU A 127 -1.83 -10.47 10.03
N GLU A 128 -0.96 -10.91 9.13
CA GLU A 128 0.27 -10.22 8.79
C GLU A 128 0.33 -9.96 7.30
N ALA A 129 0.75 -8.76 6.92
CA ALA A 129 1.04 -8.41 5.54
C ALA A 129 2.55 -8.28 5.36
N ARG A 130 3.07 -8.82 4.27
CA ARG A 130 4.49 -8.72 3.87
C ARG A 130 4.60 -8.29 2.43
N VAL A 131 5.72 -7.65 2.08
CA VAL A 131 6.01 -7.29 0.69
C VAL A 131 6.04 -8.57 -0.15
N ARG A 132 5.42 -8.55 -1.32
CA ARG A 132 5.24 -9.74 -2.15
C ARG A 132 6.56 -10.42 -2.54
N ALA A 133 7.62 -9.63 -2.72
CA ALA A 133 8.94 -10.13 -3.08
C ALA A 133 9.61 -10.95 -1.96
N ASP A 134 9.18 -10.80 -0.70
CA ASP A 134 9.76 -11.49 0.45
C ASP A 134 9.11 -12.87 0.68
N VAL A 135 9.26 -13.74 -0.32
CA VAL A 135 8.64 -15.08 -0.32
C VAL A 135 9.07 -15.90 0.89
N MET A 136 10.34 -15.78 1.32
CA MET A 136 10.86 -16.57 2.44
C MET A 136 10.25 -16.16 3.78
N GLU A 137 10.05 -14.86 4.03
CA GLU A 137 9.36 -14.39 5.23
C GLU A 137 7.89 -14.81 5.23
N ILE A 138 7.21 -14.73 4.09
CA ILE A 138 5.82 -15.18 3.92
C ILE A 138 5.71 -16.67 4.27
N VAL A 139 6.62 -17.50 3.73
CA VAL A 139 6.67 -18.93 4.00
C VAL A 139 6.96 -19.20 5.47
N ARG A 140 7.89 -18.48 6.09
CA ARG A 140 8.22 -18.61 7.51
C ARG A 140 7.00 -18.36 8.41
N ILE A 141 6.24 -17.31 8.15
CA ILE A 141 5.01 -16.98 8.89
C ILE A 141 3.96 -18.08 8.68
N ALA A 142 3.72 -18.46 7.42
CA ALA A 142 2.75 -19.49 7.09
C ALA A 142 3.09 -20.84 7.73
N ALA A 143 4.36 -21.24 7.72
CA ALA A 143 4.85 -22.47 8.33
C ALA A 143 4.74 -22.44 9.85
N ALA A 144 5.04 -21.30 10.49
CA ALA A 144 4.86 -21.14 11.93
C ALA A 144 3.39 -21.29 12.37
N TRP A 145 2.45 -20.91 11.51
CA TRP A 145 1.01 -21.00 11.80
C TRP A 145 0.33 -22.26 11.26
N ALA A 146 1.00 -23.05 10.41
CA ALA A 146 0.46 -24.28 9.81
C ALA A 146 1.20 -25.52 10.36
N PRO A 147 0.86 -26.00 11.58
CA PRO A 147 1.47 -27.21 12.12
C PRO A 147 1.24 -28.41 11.18
N PRO A 148 2.26 -29.27 10.96
CA PRO A 148 2.31 -30.23 9.84
C PRO A 148 1.16 -31.24 9.77
N GLU A 149 0.48 -31.50 10.88
CA GLU A 149 -0.51 -32.58 10.99
C GLU A 149 -1.98 -32.11 10.96
N THR A 150 -2.25 -30.81 11.09
CA THR A 150 -3.63 -30.32 11.29
C THR A 150 -4.06 -29.11 10.46
N SER A 151 -3.13 -28.47 9.73
CA SER A 151 -3.42 -27.26 8.98
C SER A 151 -3.14 -27.41 7.49
N THR A 152 -4.08 -26.92 6.67
CA THR A 152 -3.89 -26.72 5.23
C THR A 152 -3.68 -25.24 4.96
N VAL A 153 -2.69 -24.90 4.14
CA VAL A 153 -2.51 -23.54 3.64
C VAL A 153 -3.42 -23.35 2.43
N LEU A 154 -4.32 -22.36 2.50
CA LEU A 154 -5.21 -21.96 1.41
C LEU A 154 -4.60 -20.74 0.73
N LEU A 155 -4.25 -20.88 -0.54
CA LEU A 155 -3.53 -19.87 -1.31
C LEU A 155 -4.46 -19.24 -2.35
N ASP A 156 -4.84 -17.99 -2.13
CA ASP A 156 -5.59 -17.16 -3.07
C ASP A 156 -4.62 -16.34 -3.91
N ALA A 157 -4.59 -16.64 -5.21
CA ALA A 157 -3.71 -16.02 -6.19
C ALA A 157 -4.54 -15.49 -7.37
N PRO A 158 -5.12 -14.28 -7.26
CA PRO A 158 -5.97 -13.71 -8.30
C PRO A 158 -5.22 -13.54 -9.62
N ARG A 159 -5.80 -14.02 -10.72
CA ARG A 159 -5.17 -13.96 -12.06
C ARG A 159 -5.02 -12.56 -12.62
N SER A 160 -5.84 -11.63 -12.15
CA SER A 160 -5.81 -10.22 -12.54
C SER A 160 -4.63 -9.45 -11.94
N ILE A 161 -3.90 -10.06 -10.99
CA ILE A 161 -2.69 -9.50 -10.41
C ILE A 161 -1.48 -9.99 -11.23
N PRO A 162 -0.75 -9.10 -11.92
CA PRO A 162 0.46 -9.48 -12.65
C PRO A 162 1.50 -10.09 -11.71
N GLY A 163 2.09 -11.22 -12.07
CA GLY A 163 3.10 -11.92 -11.26
C GLY A 163 2.54 -12.80 -10.13
N SER A 164 1.20 -12.92 -10.01
CA SER A 164 0.59 -13.69 -8.92
C SER A 164 0.80 -15.19 -9.05
N ALA A 165 0.83 -15.73 -10.27
CA ALA A 165 1.02 -17.15 -10.52
C ALA A 165 2.44 -17.61 -10.16
N GLU A 166 3.44 -16.78 -10.49
CA GLU A 166 4.86 -16.97 -10.19
C GLU A 166 5.08 -16.90 -8.68
N THR A 167 4.53 -15.89 -8.03
CA THR A 167 4.57 -15.75 -6.56
C THR A 167 3.90 -16.96 -5.89
N ALA A 168 2.75 -17.39 -6.40
CA ALA A 168 2.03 -18.54 -5.87
C ALA A 168 2.84 -19.83 -6.05
N ALA A 169 3.53 -20.01 -7.17
CA ALA A 169 4.41 -21.16 -7.40
C ALA A 169 5.58 -21.15 -6.39
N ALA A 170 6.27 -20.02 -6.23
CA ALA A 170 7.39 -19.90 -5.31
C ALA A 170 7.00 -20.20 -3.85
N ILE A 171 5.86 -19.66 -3.38
CA ILE A 171 5.31 -19.98 -2.05
C ILE A 171 4.94 -21.47 -1.93
N THR A 172 4.34 -22.05 -2.98
CA THR A 172 3.94 -23.46 -2.98
C THR A 172 5.16 -24.39 -2.87
N ASP A 173 6.19 -24.13 -3.67
CA ASP A 173 7.40 -24.94 -3.72
C ASP A 173 8.17 -24.88 -2.39
N ALA A 174 8.26 -23.69 -1.79
CA ALA A 174 8.92 -23.50 -0.50
C ALA A 174 8.17 -24.18 0.66
N LEU A 175 6.83 -24.06 0.73
CA LEU A 175 6.03 -24.76 1.74
C LEU A 175 6.04 -26.29 1.53
N TRP A 176 6.13 -26.75 0.29
CA TRP A 176 6.25 -28.17 -0.01
C TRP A 176 7.57 -28.76 0.51
N ALA A 177 8.68 -28.01 0.46
CA ALA A 177 9.95 -28.42 1.05
C ALA A 177 9.83 -28.66 2.57
N ASP A 178 8.96 -27.90 3.25
CA ASP A 178 8.63 -28.06 4.67
C ASP A 178 7.52 -29.10 4.94
N ARG A 179 7.09 -29.84 3.90
CA ARG A 179 6.00 -30.83 3.93
C ARG A 179 4.64 -30.25 4.34
N ILE A 180 4.39 -28.98 4.02
CA ILE A 180 3.12 -28.30 4.29
C ILE A 180 2.24 -28.34 3.03
N ALA A 181 1.02 -28.86 3.18
CA ALA A 181 0.07 -28.95 2.08
C ALA A 181 -0.53 -27.59 1.73
N VAL A 182 -0.40 -27.19 0.46
CA VAL A 182 -0.99 -25.96 -0.09
C VAL A 182 -2.13 -26.30 -1.04
N ARG A 183 -3.27 -25.61 -0.89
CA ARG A 183 -4.42 -25.70 -1.78
C ARG A 183 -4.71 -24.32 -2.37
N ARG A 184 -4.65 -24.21 -3.70
CA ARG A 184 -5.09 -23.00 -4.39
C ARG A 184 -6.61 -22.85 -4.29
N VAL A 185 -7.06 -21.62 -4.06
CA VAL A 185 -8.47 -21.27 -3.97
C VAL A 185 -8.78 -20.15 -4.97
N ASP A 186 -10.01 -20.15 -5.45
CA ASP A 186 -10.55 -19.07 -6.27
C ASP A 186 -11.77 -18.50 -5.55
N VAL A 187 -11.60 -17.29 -5.02
CA VAL A 187 -12.65 -16.59 -4.27
C VAL A 187 -13.88 -16.33 -5.13
N ALA A 188 -13.72 -16.20 -6.45
CA ALA A 188 -14.83 -15.97 -7.33
C ALA A 188 -15.81 -17.12 -7.37
N VAL A 189 -15.26 -18.34 -7.42
CA VAL A 189 -16.03 -19.57 -7.36
C VAL A 189 -16.73 -19.69 -6.00
N LEU A 190 -16.03 -19.38 -4.90
CA LEU A 190 -16.57 -19.47 -3.55
C LEU A 190 -17.69 -18.47 -3.28
N ALA A 191 -17.54 -17.23 -3.74
CA ALA A 191 -18.54 -16.17 -3.56
C ALA A 191 -19.84 -16.47 -4.32
N MET A 192 -19.75 -17.05 -5.52
CA MET A 192 -20.92 -17.52 -6.28
C MET A 192 -21.67 -18.64 -5.55
N SER A 193 -20.95 -19.62 -4.99
CA SER A 193 -21.58 -20.69 -4.20
C SER A 193 -22.23 -20.17 -2.91
N ALA A 194 -21.61 -19.21 -2.22
CA ALA A 194 -22.16 -18.60 -1.01
C ALA A 194 -23.40 -17.72 -1.28
N ALA A 195 -23.52 -17.14 -2.48
CA ALA A 195 -24.69 -16.35 -2.89
C ALA A 195 -25.97 -17.21 -3.06
N VAL A 196 -25.82 -18.49 -3.42
CA VAL A 196 -26.93 -19.43 -3.61
C VAL A 196 -27.42 -19.99 -2.26
N GLY A 197 -26.59 -19.97 -1.22
CA GLY A 197 -26.88 -20.56 0.11
C GLY A 197 -27.24 -19.55 1.20
N VAL A 198 -27.97 -18.46 0.89
CA VAL A 198 -28.34 -17.46 1.91
C VAL A 198 -29.43 -18.00 2.83
N ASP A 199 -29.02 -18.65 3.92
CA ASP A 199 -29.84 -18.77 5.12
C ASP A 199 -29.48 -17.64 6.09
N ARG A 200 -30.49 -16.90 6.57
CA ARG A 200 -30.29 -15.70 7.40
C ARG A 200 -29.63 -16.08 8.75
N PRO A 201 -28.57 -15.40 9.20
CA PRO A 201 -28.02 -15.65 10.52
C PRO A 201 -29.03 -15.19 11.60
N LYS A 202 -29.56 -16.14 12.39
CA LYS A 202 -30.37 -15.84 13.58
C LYS A 202 -29.49 -15.13 14.61
N ARG A 203 -29.84 -13.87 14.89
CA ARG A 203 -29.17 -12.99 15.86
C ARG A 203 -29.24 -13.60 17.27
N ARG A 204 -28.18 -14.28 17.70
CA ARG A 204 -28.08 -14.82 19.06
C ARG A 204 -27.53 -13.74 19.98
N ARG A 205 -28.40 -13.11 20.78
CA ARG A 205 -28.00 -12.25 21.90
C ARG A 205 -27.15 -13.09 22.85
N ARG A 206 -25.91 -12.69 23.11
CA ARG A 206 -25.10 -13.21 24.21
C ARG A 206 -24.62 -12.03 25.05
N GLY A 207 -24.91 -12.17 26.34
CA GLY A 207 -24.77 -11.14 27.37
C GLY A 207 -23.33 -10.68 27.56
N ILE A 208 -23.24 -9.46 28.06
CA ILE A 208 -22.02 -8.80 28.52
C ILE A 208 -21.50 -9.59 29.73
N ALA A 209 -20.27 -10.08 29.63
CA ALA A 209 -19.48 -10.46 30.79
C ALA A 209 -18.22 -9.58 30.79
N LEU A 210 -18.15 -8.66 31.76
CA LEU A 210 -16.94 -7.92 32.08
C LEU A 210 -15.86 -8.91 32.51
N ALA A 211 -14.68 -8.82 31.91
CA ALA A 211 -13.46 -9.35 32.47
C ALA A 211 -12.42 -8.23 32.51
N VAL A 212 -12.13 -7.78 33.72
CA VAL A 212 -11.01 -6.89 34.07
C VAL A 212 -9.72 -7.67 33.82
N SER A 213 -8.71 -7.05 33.21
CA SER A 213 -7.37 -7.63 33.12
C SER A 213 -6.32 -6.55 33.35
N VAL A 214 -5.46 -6.86 34.31
CA VAL A 214 -4.45 -6.02 34.95
C VAL A 214 -3.20 -5.95 34.06
N THR A 215 -2.62 -4.76 33.98
CA THR A 215 -1.37 -4.43 33.31
C THR A 215 -0.17 -5.03 34.04
N LEU A 216 0.80 -5.61 33.32
CA LEU A 216 2.18 -5.74 33.81
C LEU A 216 3.18 -5.36 32.70
N LEU A 217 4.00 -4.34 33.00
CA LEU A 217 5.20 -3.98 32.28
C LEU A 217 6.31 -5.01 32.56
N THR A 218 7.10 -5.37 31.53
CA THR A 218 8.54 -5.60 31.70
C THR A 218 9.29 -5.22 30.43
N ALA A 219 10.33 -4.42 30.60
CA ALA A 219 11.34 -4.08 29.61
C ALA A 219 12.53 -5.03 29.76
N VAL A 220 13.09 -5.53 28.66
CA VAL A 220 14.46 -6.04 28.63
C VAL A 220 15.13 -5.54 27.34
N ALA A 221 16.13 -4.69 27.53
CA ALA A 221 17.09 -4.30 26.52
C ALA A 221 18.29 -5.25 26.56
N ALA A 222 18.76 -5.69 25.40
CA ALA A 222 20.14 -6.12 25.21
C ALA A 222 20.53 -5.88 23.75
N THR A 223 21.41 -4.92 23.51
CA THR A 223 22.09 -4.76 22.22
C THR A 223 23.59 -4.84 22.48
N VAL A 224 24.23 -5.88 21.96
CA VAL A 224 25.68 -5.95 21.81
C VAL A 224 26.02 -5.13 20.57
N ALA A 225 26.73 -4.03 20.75
CA ALA A 225 27.28 -3.24 19.64
C ALA A 225 28.73 -3.65 19.41
N THR A 226 29.00 -4.36 18.31
CA THR A 226 30.35 -4.41 17.74
C THR A 226 30.50 -3.25 16.75
N ARG A 227 31.46 -2.37 17.01
CA ARG A 227 31.86 -1.31 16.08
C ARG A 227 32.71 -1.93 14.98
N ILE A 228 32.32 -1.72 13.74
CA ILE A 228 33.24 -1.78 12.60
C ILE A 228 33.22 -0.39 11.95
N SER A 229 34.33 0.32 12.07
CA SER A 229 34.58 1.57 11.36
C SER A 229 35.11 1.27 9.96
N GLY A 230 34.53 1.94 8.96
CA GLY A 230 35.05 2.04 7.59
C GLY A 230 34.41 1.06 6.60
N SER A 231 33.56 1.57 5.71
CA SER A 231 33.42 1.10 4.31
C SER A 231 32.44 2.01 3.58
N GLU A 232 32.60 2.13 2.27
CA GLU A 232 31.65 2.73 1.33
C GLU A 232 30.20 2.51 1.81
N GLN A 233 29.41 3.59 1.91
CA GLN A 233 28.01 3.47 2.29
C GLN A 233 27.30 2.60 1.26
N ARG A 234 27.12 1.32 1.59
CA ARG A 234 26.32 0.41 0.79
C ARG A 234 24.92 0.99 0.68
N THR A 235 24.45 1.17 -0.54
CA THR A 235 23.10 1.61 -0.85
C THR A 235 22.23 0.40 -1.22
N SER A 236 20.93 0.55 -1.00
CA SER A 236 19.90 -0.39 -1.45
C SER A 236 18.78 0.38 -2.13
N SER A 237 18.20 -0.19 -3.17
CA SER A 237 17.07 0.43 -3.87
C SER A 237 15.80 0.32 -3.03
N LEU A 238 15.33 1.43 -2.47
CA LEU A 238 14.01 1.56 -1.88
C LEU A 238 13.00 1.81 -3.01
N VAL A 239 11.97 0.97 -3.08
CA VAL A 239 10.88 1.11 -4.05
C VAL A 239 9.61 1.53 -3.33
N GLU A 240 8.97 2.58 -3.81
CA GLU A 240 7.69 3.09 -3.32
C GLU A 240 6.84 3.46 -4.55
N GLY A 241 5.76 2.73 -4.81
CA GLY A 241 4.95 2.87 -6.03
C GLY A 241 5.77 2.63 -7.30
N SER A 242 5.72 3.55 -8.26
CA SER A 242 6.47 3.47 -9.50
C SER A 242 7.91 3.97 -9.38
N VAL A 243 8.35 4.42 -8.21
CA VAL A 243 9.64 5.08 -8.04
C VAL A 243 10.60 4.22 -7.23
N ALA A 244 11.84 4.13 -7.71
CA ALA A 244 12.96 3.54 -7.01
C ALA A 244 14.01 4.62 -6.67
N VAL A 245 14.51 4.61 -5.44
CA VAL A 245 15.55 5.53 -4.93
C VAL A 245 16.58 4.73 -4.16
N ASP A 246 17.86 4.97 -4.39
CA ASP A 246 18.90 4.31 -3.63
C ASP A 246 19.09 5.00 -2.28
N VAL A 247 18.99 4.23 -1.19
CA VAL A 247 19.07 4.71 0.19
C VAL A 247 20.12 3.93 0.97
N PRO A 248 20.75 4.50 2.03
CA PRO A 248 21.78 3.80 2.76
C PRO A 248 21.25 2.57 3.49
N VAL A 249 21.98 1.45 3.39
CA VAL A 249 21.68 0.23 4.14
C VAL A 249 21.78 0.49 5.64
N GLY A 250 20.82 -0.06 6.40
CA GLY A 250 20.78 0.06 7.85
C GLY A 250 20.16 1.36 8.37
N TRP A 251 19.65 2.22 7.48
CA TRP A 251 18.75 3.30 7.87
C TRP A 251 17.32 2.76 8.05
N VAL A 252 16.59 3.33 9.01
CA VAL A 252 15.23 2.88 9.34
C VAL A 252 14.24 3.52 8.37
N VAL A 253 13.48 2.69 7.65
CA VAL A 253 12.45 3.14 6.71
C VAL A 253 11.10 3.13 7.40
N GLU A 254 10.41 4.26 7.38
CA GLU A 254 9.06 4.42 7.93
C GLU A 254 8.14 5.09 6.91
N LYS A 255 6.90 4.61 6.78
CA LYS A 255 5.87 5.28 5.97
C LYS A 255 5.07 6.24 6.84
N VAL A 256 5.37 7.53 6.71
CA VAL A 256 4.68 8.59 7.45
C VAL A 256 3.38 8.91 6.72
N THR A 257 2.27 8.40 7.27
CA THR A 257 0.92 8.56 6.71
C THR A 257 0.06 9.58 7.45
N ARG A 258 0.55 10.13 8.58
CA ARG A 258 -0.17 11.08 9.44
C ARG A 258 0.73 12.26 9.83
N GLY A 259 0.12 13.41 10.13
CA GLY A 259 0.81 14.64 10.57
C GLY A 259 0.62 15.82 9.61
N ALA A 260 1.11 17.00 9.99
CA ALA A 260 0.91 18.27 9.27
C ALA A 260 1.73 18.42 7.96
N GLY A 261 2.16 17.33 7.34
CA GLY A 261 2.94 17.34 6.11
C GLY A 261 2.52 16.21 5.18
N SER A 262 2.92 16.29 3.92
CA SER A 262 2.59 15.28 2.91
C SER A 262 2.98 13.87 3.34
N ARG A 263 2.13 12.90 2.98
CA ARG A 263 2.44 11.47 3.09
C ARG A 263 3.77 11.21 2.41
N ARG A 264 4.67 10.51 3.09
CA ARG A 264 6.04 10.33 2.61
C ARG A 264 6.67 9.09 3.21
N ILE A 265 7.67 8.57 2.54
CA ILE A 265 8.62 7.66 3.15
C ILE A 265 9.68 8.49 3.85
N GLN A 266 9.96 8.17 5.11
CA GLN A 266 11.06 8.73 5.86
C GLN A 266 12.11 7.64 6.08
N VAL A 267 13.34 7.89 5.64
CA VAL A 267 14.48 6.99 5.84
C VAL A 267 15.43 7.68 6.81
N SER A 268 15.52 7.16 8.04
CA SER A 268 16.19 7.84 9.16
C SER A 268 17.52 7.19 9.50
N SER A 269 18.55 8.01 9.73
CA SER A 269 19.87 7.53 10.12
C SER A 269 19.87 6.92 11.51
N THR A 270 20.51 5.76 11.64
CA THR A 270 20.80 5.15 12.95
C THR A 270 22.06 5.74 13.61
N ALA A 271 22.94 6.36 12.82
CA ALA A 271 24.21 6.94 13.29
C ALA A 271 24.14 8.45 13.60
N TYR A 272 23.27 9.19 12.89
CA TYR A 272 23.18 10.64 13.01
C TYR A 272 21.77 11.08 13.42
N ALA A 273 21.61 11.40 14.70
CA ALA A 273 20.33 11.88 15.24
C ALA A 273 19.84 13.13 14.49
N GLY A 274 18.62 13.04 13.95
CA GLY A 274 17.96 14.11 13.19
C GLY A 274 18.21 14.08 11.68
N ALA A 275 19.12 13.23 11.18
CA ALA A 275 19.35 13.04 9.76
C ALA A 275 18.31 12.06 9.17
N ALA A 276 17.58 12.50 8.14
CA ALA A 276 16.61 11.66 7.44
C ALA A 276 16.42 12.09 5.99
N LEU A 277 16.16 11.13 5.10
CA LEU A 277 15.60 11.38 3.77
C LEU A 277 14.07 11.33 3.86
N HIS A 278 13.41 12.23 3.16
CA HIS A 278 11.97 12.23 2.95
C HIS A 278 11.70 12.04 1.46
N ILE A 279 10.83 11.10 1.10
CA ILE A 279 10.52 10.80 -0.29
C ILE A 279 9.01 10.93 -0.48
N THR A 280 8.61 11.83 -1.36
CA THR A 280 7.22 12.01 -1.80
C THR A 280 7.13 11.70 -3.29
N GLN A 281 6.00 11.15 -3.71
CA GLN A 281 5.71 10.97 -5.13
C GLN A 281 4.31 11.47 -5.45
N THR A 282 4.15 11.98 -6.65
CA THR A 282 2.87 12.41 -7.20
C THR A 282 2.86 12.05 -8.67
N TYR A 283 1.93 11.20 -9.09
CA TYR A 283 1.71 10.92 -10.51
C TYR A 283 1.30 12.22 -11.21
N ALA A 284 2.02 12.57 -12.26
CA ALA A 284 1.93 13.85 -12.96
C ALA A 284 2.34 13.69 -14.44
N PRO A 285 1.63 12.84 -15.22
CA PRO A 285 1.96 12.60 -16.62
C PRO A 285 1.89 13.91 -17.42
N GLY A 286 2.79 14.07 -18.39
CA GLY A 286 2.84 15.26 -19.25
C GLY A 286 3.21 16.58 -18.53
N THR A 287 3.41 16.56 -17.21
CA THR A 287 3.78 17.76 -16.45
C THR A 287 5.24 18.13 -16.70
N THR A 288 5.49 19.41 -16.96
CA THR A 288 6.84 19.97 -17.08
C THR A 288 7.38 20.44 -15.73
N LEU A 289 8.71 20.53 -15.60
CA LEU A 289 9.33 20.99 -14.36
C LEU A 289 8.95 22.44 -14.02
N ALA A 290 8.75 23.28 -15.03
CA ALA A 290 8.27 24.66 -14.87
C ALA A 290 6.84 24.71 -14.29
N GLN A 291 5.91 23.89 -14.81
CA GLN A 291 4.56 23.79 -14.25
C GLN A 291 4.58 23.26 -12.82
N ALA A 292 5.47 22.29 -12.52
CA ALA A 292 5.68 21.83 -11.16
C ALA A 292 6.21 22.95 -10.24
N ALA A 293 7.14 23.78 -10.73
CA ALA A 293 7.67 24.93 -10.02
C ALA A 293 6.56 25.95 -9.72
N ASP A 294 5.68 26.26 -10.67
CA ASP A 294 4.57 27.18 -10.46
C ASP A 294 3.61 26.71 -9.36
N VAL A 295 3.27 25.42 -9.35
CA VAL A 295 2.42 24.81 -8.32
C VAL A 295 3.09 24.88 -6.95
N LEU A 296 4.37 24.50 -6.86
CA LEU A 296 5.13 24.50 -5.61
C LEU A 296 5.36 25.92 -5.08
N GLY A 297 5.63 26.87 -5.97
CA GLY A 297 5.81 28.28 -5.64
C GLY A 297 4.55 28.86 -5.02
N ARG A 298 3.37 28.63 -5.64
CA ARG A 298 2.08 29.04 -5.07
C ARG A 298 1.83 28.42 -3.70
N ALA A 299 2.10 27.11 -3.55
CA ALA A 299 1.93 26.42 -2.27
C ALA A 299 2.89 26.96 -1.19
N ALA A 300 4.13 27.27 -1.54
CA ALA A 300 5.12 27.85 -0.63
C ALA A 300 4.71 29.27 -0.19
N SER A 301 4.24 30.12 -1.12
CA SER A 301 3.78 31.48 -0.81
C SER A 301 2.51 31.54 0.03
N ALA A 302 1.68 30.48 0.03
CA ALA A 302 0.48 30.40 0.87
C ALA A 302 0.80 30.07 2.35
N GLN A 303 2.05 29.75 2.67
CA GLN A 303 2.47 29.34 4.00
C GLN A 303 3.05 30.51 4.80
N PRO A 304 3.12 30.42 6.14
CA PRO A 304 3.73 31.46 6.95
C PRO A 304 5.17 31.76 6.52
N ALA A 305 5.53 33.05 6.50
CA ALA A 305 6.87 33.49 6.13
C ALA A 305 7.94 32.79 6.98
N GLY A 306 9.03 32.37 6.32
CA GLY A 306 10.15 31.68 6.97
C GLY A 306 9.98 30.16 7.09
N VAL A 307 8.80 29.60 6.81
CA VAL A 307 8.60 28.15 6.74
C VAL A 307 9.27 27.55 5.51
N PHE A 308 8.97 28.10 4.33
CA PHE A 308 9.60 27.71 3.08
C PHE A 308 10.44 28.89 2.57
N VAL A 309 11.74 28.67 2.37
CA VAL A 309 12.71 29.69 1.97
C VAL A 309 13.59 29.19 0.84
N ASP A 310 14.31 30.11 0.19
CA ASP A 310 15.25 29.82 -0.90
C ASP A 310 14.64 29.02 -2.05
N PHE A 311 13.38 29.32 -2.40
CA PHE A 311 12.71 28.68 -3.52
C PHE A 311 13.40 29.06 -4.84
N ARG A 312 13.84 28.04 -5.58
CA ARG A 312 14.42 28.17 -6.92
C ARG A 312 13.60 27.33 -7.90
N PRO A 313 12.89 27.96 -8.85
CA PRO A 313 12.05 27.24 -9.80
C PRO A 313 12.86 26.43 -10.82
N HIS A 314 14.14 26.75 -10.99
CA HIS A 314 15.07 26.06 -11.88
C HIS A 314 16.42 25.97 -11.18
N ASP A 315 16.88 24.75 -10.94
CA ASP A 315 18.17 24.44 -10.35
C ASP A 315 18.69 23.12 -10.96
N GLU A 316 19.96 22.81 -10.72
CA GLU A 316 20.55 21.50 -11.06
C GLU A 316 21.21 20.90 -9.84
N VAL A 317 20.74 19.72 -9.42
CA VAL A 317 21.26 19.01 -8.24
C VAL A 317 21.59 17.59 -8.64
N ALA A 318 22.82 17.16 -8.34
CA ALA A 318 23.32 15.83 -8.65
C ALA A 318 23.18 15.42 -10.14
N GLY A 319 23.32 16.40 -11.06
CA GLY A 319 23.18 16.20 -12.50
C GLY A 319 21.72 16.12 -12.98
N ARG A 320 20.76 16.57 -12.16
CA ARG A 320 19.33 16.54 -12.47
C ARG A 320 18.71 17.91 -12.35
N LEU A 321 17.92 18.29 -13.35
CA LEU A 321 17.08 19.48 -13.27
C LEU A 321 16.04 19.30 -12.15
N ALA A 322 15.97 20.28 -11.26
CA ALA A 322 15.12 20.24 -10.09
C ALA A 322 14.53 21.61 -9.73
N VAL A 323 13.40 21.58 -9.04
CA VAL A 323 12.93 22.71 -8.23
C VAL A 323 13.48 22.52 -6.82
N THR A 324 14.14 23.53 -6.25
CA THR A 324 14.74 23.42 -4.92
C THR A 324 14.16 24.44 -3.96
N TYR A 325 14.05 24.07 -2.68
CA TYR A 325 13.67 24.98 -1.60
C TYR A 325 14.10 24.41 -0.25
N ARG A 326 14.09 25.24 0.79
CA ARG A 326 14.32 24.81 2.17
C ARG A 326 13.05 24.94 2.99
N GLU A 327 12.78 23.93 3.80
CA GLU A 327 11.76 23.95 4.83
C GLU A 327 12.41 24.08 6.20
N ILE A 328 11.98 25.09 6.96
CA ILE A 328 12.45 25.34 8.33
C ILE A 328 11.33 24.99 9.29
N ARG A 329 11.64 24.09 10.23
CA ARG A 329 10.78 23.72 11.35
C ARG A 329 11.57 23.83 12.65
N PRO A 330 10.91 23.92 13.81
CA PRO A 330 11.61 23.91 15.10
C PRO A 330 12.59 22.73 15.20
N GLY A 331 13.88 23.04 15.35
CA GLY A 331 14.95 22.06 15.54
C GLY A 331 15.41 21.29 14.29
N LYS A 332 14.86 21.55 13.10
CA LYS A 332 15.24 20.83 11.87
C LYS A 332 15.08 21.65 10.59
N VAL A 333 15.97 21.40 9.64
CA VAL A 333 15.95 21.98 8.30
C VAL A 333 15.84 20.83 7.30
N VAL A 334 14.94 20.96 6.33
CA VAL A 334 14.80 20.01 5.21
C VAL A 334 15.11 20.73 3.91
N ARG A 335 16.11 20.26 3.16
CA ARG A 335 16.39 20.76 1.80
C ARG A 335 15.66 19.88 0.79
N TRP A 336 14.69 20.44 0.10
CA TRP A 336 13.91 19.72 -0.89
C TRP A 336 14.49 19.90 -2.28
N SER A 337 14.57 18.79 -3.02
CA SER A 337 14.81 18.75 -4.46
C SER A 337 13.66 17.99 -5.11
N VAL A 338 12.92 18.66 -5.98
CA VAL A 338 11.80 18.06 -6.70
C VAL A 338 12.20 17.85 -8.15
N VAL A 339 12.12 16.60 -8.60
CA VAL A 339 12.52 16.14 -9.93
C VAL A 339 11.35 15.47 -10.62
N LEU A 340 11.39 15.41 -11.94
CA LEU A 340 10.49 14.58 -12.75
C LEU A 340 11.23 13.32 -13.20
N VAL A 341 10.61 12.15 -13.04
CA VAL A 341 11.08 10.87 -13.57
C VAL A 341 9.91 10.22 -14.29
N GLY A 342 10.01 10.16 -15.63
CA GLY A 342 8.91 9.73 -16.50
C GLY A 342 7.60 10.48 -16.21
N ALA A 343 6.57 9.76 -15.79
CA ALA A 343 5.25 10.31 -15.49
C ALA A 343 5.07 10.76 -14.02
N THR A 344 6.14 10.76 -13.23
CA THR A 344 6.06 10.98 -11.78
C THR A 344 6.91 12.16 -11.32
N ARG A 345 6.30 13.03 -10.49
CA ARG A 345 7.00 14.08 -9.74
C ARG A 345 7.43 13.54 -8.38
N VAL A 346 8.73 13.57 -8.12
CA VAL A 346 9.32 13.04 -6.89
C VAL A 346 10.00 14.14 -6.11
N GLY A 347 9.63 14.29 -4.84
CA GLY A 347 10.29 15.19 -3.90
C GLY A 347 11.24 14.42 -3.00
N ILE A 348 12.52 14.79 -3.02
CA ILE A 348 13.55 14.28 -2.10
C ILE A 348 13.90 15.37 -1.09
N GLY A 349 13.54 15.15 0.17
CA GLY A 349 13.75 16.06 1.29
C GLY A 349 14.89 15.61 2.19
N CYS A 350 15.94 16.41 2.25
CA CYS A 350 17.15 16.15 3.03
C CYS A 350 17.09 16.83 4.39
N GLN A 351 16.72 16.07 5.42
CA GLN A 351 16.60 16.57 6.77
C GLN A 351 17.92 16.50 7.53
N SER A 352 18.24 17.58 8.23
CA SER A 352 19.33 17.65 9.19
C SER A 352 18.95 18.54 10.38
N ALA A 353 19.73 18.45 11.46
CA ALA A 353 19.69 19.46 12.50
C ALA A 353 20.25 20.78 11.94
N ALA A 354 19.70 21.91 12.39
CA ALA A 354 20.19 23.23 11.97
C ALA A 354 21.69 23.36 12.25
N GLY A 355 22.46 23.83 11.26
CA GLY A 355 23.91 23.98 11.34
C GLY A 355 24.71 22.68 11.14
N ARG A 356 24.06 21.56 10.83
CA ARG A 356 24.69 20.27 10.52
C ARG A 356 24.28 19.74 9.15
N GLU A 357 23.94 20.62 8.21
CA GLU A 357 23.42 20.28 6.88
C GLU A 357 24.38 19.38 6.08
N ASN A 358 25.69 19.54 6.27
CA ASN A 358 26.69 18.72 5.59
C ASN A 358 26.65 17.23 6.03
N SER A 359 26.03 16.88 7.16
CA SER A 359 26.02 15.50 7.67
C SER A 359 25.21 14.52 6.83
N ILE A 360 24.38 15.00 5.90
CA ILE A 360 23.54 14.18 5.01
C ILE A 360 23.82 14.44 3.52
N SER A 361 24.78 15.32 3.20
CA SER A 361 24.94 15.83 1.83
C SER A 361 25.24 14.75 0.79
N GLU A 362 26.13 13.81 1.09
CA GLU A 362 26.49 12.73 0.16
C GLU A 362 25.32 11.77 -0.09
N VAL A 363 24.64 11.38 0.98
CA VAL A 363 23.42 10.53 0.94
C VAL A 363 22.34 11.20 0.09
N CYS A 364 22.20 12.52 0.21
CA CYS A 364 21.24 13.29 -0.57
C CYS A 364 21.57 13.36 -2.04
N ILE A 365 22.84 13.62 -2.38
CA ILE A 365 23.30 13.63 -3.78
C ILE A 365 23.01 12.28 -4.42
N GLU A 366 23.27 11.18 -3.71
CA GLU A 366 23.03 9.84 -4.23
C GLU A 366 21.54 9.51 -4.40
N ALA A 367 20.69 9.86 -3.42
CA ALA A 367 19.25 9.66 -3.52
C ALA A 367 18.64 10.45 -4.70
N ILE A 368 19.08 11.70 -4.91
CA ILE A 368 18.60 12.53 -6.04
C ILE A 368 19.11 11.98 -7.37
N ARG A 369 20.35 11.49 -7.43
CA ARG A 369 20.94 10.92 -8.65
C ARG A 369 20.26 9.61 -9.07
N SER A 370 20.01 8.73 -8.10
CA SER A 370 19.52 7.35 -8.33
C SER A 370 18.02 7.23 -8.55
N VAL A 371 17.26 8.28 -8.20
CA VAL A 371 15.80 8.27 -8.34
C VAL A 371 15.39 8.04 -9.80
N ARG A 372 14.57 7.02 -10.00
CA ARG A 372 14.10 6.57 -11.31
C ARG A 372 12.68 6.05 -11.21
N GLU A 373 11.95 6.18 -12.30
CA GLU A 373 10.69 5.47 -12.46
C GLU A 373 10.97 4.04 -12.92
N LEU A 374 10.24 3.07 -12.39
CA LEU A 374 10.27 1.69 -12.81
C LEU A 374 9.46 1.58 -14.10
N ALA A 375 10.12 1.25 -15.20
CA ALA A 375 9.43 0.99 -16.45
C ALA A 375 8.56 -0.28 -16.29
N GLY A 376 7.27 -0.17 -16.60
CA GLY A 376 6.49 -1.35 -16.96
C GLY A 376 7.12 -1.96 -18.21
N THR A 377 7.37 -3.27 -18.21
CA THR A 377 7.90 -4.01 -19.38
C THR A 377 6.93 -3.92 -20.55
N SER A 378 7.06 -2.85 -21.33
CA SER A 378 6.45 -2.68 -22.64
C SER A 378 7.56 -2.99 -23.63
N GLU A 379 7.71 -4.26 -23.99
CA GLU A 379 8.55 -4.63 -25.12
C GLU A 379 7.90 -4.01 -26.38
N PRO A 380 8.62 -3.18 -27.16
CA PRO A 380 8.05 -2.63 -28.39
C PRO A 380 7.84 -3.78 -29.40
N PRO A 381 6.76 -3.76 -30.19
CA PRO A 381 6.53 -4.78 -31.20
C PRO A 381 7.70 -4.81 -32.18
N SER A 382 8.29 -6.00 -32.33
CA SER A 382 9.31 -6.24 -33.35
C SER A 382 8.75 -5.88 -34.73
N PRO A 383 9.53 -5.20 -35.60
CA PRO A 383 9.09 -4.95 -36.96
C PRO A 383 8.94 -6.28 -37.70
N SER A 384 7.74 -6.55 -38.19
CA SER A 384 7.47 -7.64 -39.12
C SER A 384 8.18 -7.37 -40.45
N ASN A 385 9.03 -8.30 -40.87
CA ASN A 385 9.55 -8.38 -42.24
C ASN A 385 8.46 -8.73 -43.25
#